data_AF-A0A7C2T6X6-F1
#
_entry.id   AF-A0A7C2T6X6-F1
#
_cell.length_a   1.000
_cell.length_b   1.000
_cell.length_c   1.000
_cell.angle_alpha   90.00
_cell.angle_beta   90.00
_cell.angle_gamma   90.00
#
_symmetry.space_group_name_H-M   'P 1'
#
loop_
_entity.id
_entity.type
_entity.pdbx_description
1 polymer ?
#
loop_
_entity_poly.entity_id
_entity_poly.type
_entity_poly.pdbx_seq_one_letter_code
_entity_poly.pdbx_strand_id
1 'polypeptide(L)'
;MNERDEARPRLSAQQPEAAKRVQEWLRFAAMHQPQAEPRTLPEFAEQIRPQCSPEEFHAFVMDYFACQLSVRGDPGHLQTVAQKLVRTFWALADLEPAPTETLLGLKQVLGAALRSVDDSAREILVTHCLEPLFESRRIAAMFTEWEDDDRLRDVYQRALAWGEGFWPHTRGG
;
A
#
# COMPACT_ATOMS: atom_id res chain seq x y z
N MET A 1 -26.91 -46.70 -4.52
CA MET A 1 -27.87 -45.60 -4.28
C MET A 1 -27.22 -44.61 -3.33
N ASN A 2 -26.79 -43.48 -3.89
CA ASN A 2 -26.50 -42.13 -3.38
C ASN A 2 -25.97 -41.99 -1.93
N GLU A 3 -24.72 -41.56 -1.73
CA GLU A 3 -24.22 -40.17 -1.80
C GLU A 3 -24.90 -39.22 -0.80
N ARG A 4 -24.16 -38.86 0.26
CA ARG A 4 -23.78 -37.47 0.63
C ARG A 4 -22.92 -37.52 1.90
N ASP A 5 -21.63 -37.74 1.67
CA ASP A 5 -20.57 -37.40 2.60
C ASP A 5 -20.45 -35.87 2.55
N GLU A 6 -20.99 -35.17 3.56
CA GLU A 6 -20.75 -33.74 3.76
C GLU A 6 -19.28 -33.54 4.14
N ALA A 7 -18.43 -33.47 3.12
CA ALA A 7 -17.06 -33.04 3.25
C ALA A 7 -17.03 -31.56 3.67
N ARG A 8 -17.02 -31.32 4.99
CA ARG A 8 -16.42 -30.10 5.54
C ARG A 8 -15.01 -29.98 4.95
N PRO A 9 -14.60 -28.82 4.40
CA PRO A 9 -13.23 -28.63 3.99
C PRO A 9 -12.35 -28.80 5.23
N ARG A 10 -11.60 -29.90 5.26
CA ARG A 10 -10.56 -30.14 6.26
C ARG A 10 -9.49 -29.08 6.01
N LEU A 11 -9.51 -28.04 6.84
CA LEU A 11 -8.45 -27.04 6.97
C LEU A 11 -7.13 -27.81 7.12
N SER A 12 -6.37 -27.82 6.02
CA SER A 12 -5.18 -28.64 5.86
C SER A 12 -4.07 -28.12 6.79
N ALA A 13 -3.33 -29.05 7.39
CA ALA A 13 -2.37 -28.86 8.48
C ALA A 13 -1.13 -27.95 8.17
N GLN A 14 -1.18 -27.13 7.12
CA GLN A 14 -0.15 -26.15 6.75
C GLN A 14 -0.44 -24.72 7.27
N GLN A 15 -1.64 -24.45 7.76
CA GLN A 15 -2.01 -23.16 8.34
C GLN A 15 -1.27 -22.72 9.62
N PRO A 16 -0.76 -23.59 10.51
CA PRO A 16 -0.16 -23.10 11.76
C PRO A 16 1.20 -22.42 11.55
N GLU A 17 1.98 -22.81 10.53
CA GLU A 17 3.31 -22.24 10.26
C GLU A 17 3.22 -20.85 9.63
N ALA A 18 2.32 -20.68 8.65
CA ALA A 18 2.05 -19.40 8.01
C ALA A 18 1.48 -18.39 9.02
N ALA A 19 0.49 -18.81 9.82
CA ALA A 19 -0.08 -17.97 10.88
C ALA A 19 0.96 -17.59 11.95
N LYS A 20 1.87 -18.52 12.32
CA LYS A 20 2.98 -18.22 13.25
C LYS A 20 3.96 -17.20 12.66
N ARG A 21 4.32 -17.35 11.39
CA ARG A 21 5.24 -16.42 10.71
C ARG A 21 4.61 -15.05 10.53
N VAL A 22 3.31 -14.98 10.22
CA VAL A 22 2.53 -13.74 10.19
C VAL A 22 2.46 -13.09 11.59
N GLN A 23 2.29 -13.86 12.67
CA GLN A 23 2.34 -13.32 14.04
C GLN A 23 3.74 -12.87 14.48
N GLU A 24 4.79 -13.61 14.13
CA GLU A 24 6.18 -13.19 14.33
C GLU A 24 6.49 -11.93 13.51
N TRP A 25 5.83 -11.76 12.36
CA TRP A 25 5.90 -10.59 11.51
C TRP A 25 5.17 -9.37 12.06
N LEU A 26 3.96 -9.54 12.58
CA LEU A 26 3.24 -8.48 13.31
C LEU A 26 4.05 -8.04 14.54
N ARG A 27 4.71 -8.98 15.23
CA ARG A 27 5.68 -8.67 16.29
C ARG A 27 6.89 -7.91 15.75
N PHE A 28 7.47 -8.31 14.62
CA PHE A 28 8.62 -7.61 14.02
C PHE A 28 8.27 -6.17 13.61
N ALA A 29 7.13 -5.97 12.96
CA ALA A 29 6.60 -4.66 12.57
C ALA A 29 6.25 -3.79 13.80
N ALA A 30 5.77 -4.39 14.89
CA ALA A 30 5.54 -3.71 16.16
C ALA A 30 6.84 -3.40 16.94
N MET A 31 7.94 -4.11 16.66
CA MET A 31 9.21 -3.99 17.39
C MET A 31 10.26 -3.08 16.71
N HIS A 32 10.17 -2.78 15.41
CA HIS A 32 11.25 -2.08 14.71
C HIS A 32 11.14 -0.55 14.76
N GLN A 33 12.08 0.04 15.50
CA GLN A 33 12.46 1.45 15.52
C GLN A 33 13.05 1.93 14.17
N PRO A 34 13.03 3.25 13.88
CA PRO A 34 13.29 3.82 12.56
C PRO A 34 14.74 3.74 12.01
N GLN A 35 15.64 2.97 12.63
CA GLN A 35 17.09 3.01 12.35
C GLN A 35 17.68 1.73 11.72
N ALA A 36 16.94 0.63 11.64
CA ALA A 36 17.39 -0.56 10.91
C ALA A 36 16.82 -0.48 9.49
N GLU A 37 17.67 -0.41 8.45
CA GLU A 37 17.22 -0.45 7.04
C GLU A 37 16.32 -1.67 6.85
N PRO A 38 14.98 -1.51 6.80
CA PRO A 38 14.13 -2.67 6.67
C PRO A 38 14.18 -2.99 5.19
N ARG A 39 14.61 -4.22 4.88
CA ARG A 39 14.28 -4.90 3.61
C ARG A 39 12.92 -4.38 3.13
N THR A 40 12.89 -3.91 1.90
CA THR A 40 11.71 -3.26 1.35
C THR A 40 10.55 -4.25 1.33
N LEU A 41 9.31 -3.77 1.51
CA LEU A 41 8.13 -4.63 1.43
C LEU A 41 8.07 -5.47 0.14
N PRO A 42 8.57 -4.99 -1.03
CA PRO A 42 8.78 -5.80 -2.23
C PRO A 42 9.73 -7.00 -2.05
N GLU A 43 10.92 -6.79 -1.45
CA GLU A 43 11.89 -7.88 -1.17
C GLU A 43 11.31 -8.94 -0.21
N PHE A 44 10.38 -8.51 0.65
CA PHE A 44 9.65 -9.42 1.52
C PHE A 44 8.46 -10.09 0.83
N ALA A 45 7.74 -9.38 -0.04
CA ALA A 45 6.61 -9.94 -0.79
C ALA A 45 7.07 -11.11 -1.68
N GLU A 46 8.26 -11.06 -2.26
CA GLU A 46 8.85 -12.18 -3.01
C GLU A 46 9.10 -13.42 -2.15
N GLN A 47 9.50 -13.26 -0.88
CA GLN A 47 9.76 -14.37 0.04
C GLN A 47 8.50 -14.95 0.68
N ILE A 48 7.44 -14.13 0.82
CA ILE A 48 6.25 -14.47 1.61
C ILE A 48 5.09 -14.91 0.70
N ARG A 49 4.97 -14.39 -0.53
CA ARG A 49 3.96 -14.81 -1.52
C ARG A 49 3.81 -16.32 -1.69
N PRO A 50 4.88 -17.14 -1.67
CA PRO A 50 4.73 -18.58 -1.81
C PRO A 50 4.03 -19.26 -0.62
N GLN A 51 3.88 -18.56 0.51
CA GLN A 51 3.48 -19.13 1.81
C GLN A 51 2.25 -18.45 2.43
N CYS A 52 1.72 -17.40 1.80
CA CYS A 52 0.50 -16.72 2.22
C CYS A 52 -0.56 -16.76 1.12
N SER A 53 -1.83 -16.84 1.53
CA SER A 53 -2.94 -16.61 0.63
C SER A 53 -3.01 -15.14 0.21
N PRO A 54 -3.65 -14.82 -0.94
CA PRO A 54 -3.87 -13.43 -1.36
C PRO A 54 -4.58 -12.57 -0.31
N GLU A 55 -5.53 -13.16 0.42
CA GLU A 55 -6.29 -12.49 1.49
C GLU A 55 -5.40 -12.13 2.69
N GLU A 56 -4.55 -13.06 3.14
CA GLU A 56 -3.58 -12.81 4.22
C GLU A 56 -2.57 -11.73 3.82
N PHE A 57 -2.10 -11.77 2.58
CA PHE A 57 -1.21 -10.74 2.04
C PHE A 57 -1.88 -9.37 2.02
N HIS A 58 -3.13 -9.29 1.53
CA HIS A 58 -3.92 -8.07 1.51
C HIS A 58 -4.07 -7.48 2.92
N ALA A 59 -4.57 -8.28 3.87
CA ALA A 59 -4.79 -7.85 5.25
C ALA A 59 -3.49 -7.34 5.89
N PHE A 60 -2.37 -8.03 5.65
CA PHE A 60 -1.07 -7.62 6.14
C PHE A 60 -0.64 -6.24 5.62
N VAL A 61 -0.73 -6.04 4.30
CA VAL A 61 -0.32 -4.76 3.68
C VAL A 61 -1.17 -3.61 4.25
N MET A 62 -2.48 -3.84 4.43
CA MET A 62 -3.39 -2.83 4.99
C MET A 62 -3.04 -2.50 6.43
N ASP A 63 -2.90 -3.50 7.30
CA ASP A 63 -2.58 -3.31 8.71
C ASP A 63 -1.21 -2.65 8.90
N TYR A 64 -0.22 -3.03 8.08
CA TYR A 64 1.11 -2.43 8.13
C TYR A 64 1.03 -0.93 7.85
N PHE A 65 0.49 -0.51 6.71
CA PHE A 65 0.46 0.92 6.38
C PHE A 65 -0.49 1.72 7.27
N ALA A 66 -1.64 1.16 7.66
CA ALA A 66 -2.54 1.81 8.61
C ALA A 66 -1.85 2.08 9.95
N CYS A 67 -1.13 1.09 10.50
CA CYS A 67 -0.37 1.26 11.73
C CYS A 67 0.75 2.30 11.56
N GLN A 68 1.57 2.16 10.52
CA GLN A 68 2.74 3.01 10.34
C GLN A 68 2.39 4.47 10.08
N LEU A 69 1.29 4.75 9.36
CA LEU A 69 0.78 6.10 9.11
C LEU A 69 0.05 6.71 10.31
N SER A 70 -0.36 5.90 11.29
CA SER A 70 -0.99 6.38 12.52
C SER A 70 0.02 6.94 13.53
N VAL A 71 1.31 6.65 13.37
CA VAL A 71 2.39 7.16 14.23
C VAL A 71 2.54 8.66 14.02
N ARG A 72 2.31 9.44 15.07
CA ARG A 72 2.35 10.91 15.03
C ARG A 72 3.68 11.45 15.56
N GLY A 73 4.07 12.63 15.06
CA GLY A 73 5.12 13.45 15.67
C GLY A 73 6.55 13.16 15.20
N ASP A 74 6.75 12.28 14.23
CA ASP A 74 8.06 12.05 13.59
C ASP A 74 7.97 12.24 12.06
N PRO A 75 8.41 13.41 11.55
CA PRO A 75 8.47 13.67 10.11
C PRO A 75 9.36 12.71 9.33
N GLY A 76 10.48 12.26 9.91
CA GLY A 76 11.43 11.36 9.25
C GLY A 76 10.87 9.95 9.10
N HIS A 77 10.12 9.49 10.12
CA HIS A 77 9.33 8.27 10.04
C HIS A 77 8.28 8.36 8.94
N LEU A 78 7.48 9.43 8.92
CA LEU A 78 6.42 9.61 7.93
C LEU A 78 6.97 9.64 6.49
N GLN A 79 8.08 10.33 6.27
CA GLN A 79 8.79 10.34 4.98
C GLN A 79 9.23 8.93 4.58
N THR A 80 9.77 8.15 5.51
CA THR A 80 10.20 6.77 5.26
C THR A 80 9.02 5.87 4.89
N VAL A 81 7.90 6.01 5.61
CA VAL A 81 6.67 5.25 5.34
C VAL A 81 6.07 5.63 3.98
N ALA A 82 6.05 6.93 3.65
CA ALA A 82 5.59 7.44 2.36
C ALA A 82 6.37 6.82 1.19
N GLN A 83 7.70 6.81 1.26
CA GLN A 83 8.55 6.19 0.24
C GLN A 83 8.35 4.67 0.15
N LYS A 84 8.15 3.99 1.28
CA LYS A 84 7.83 2.55 1.28
C LYS A 84 6.47 2.27 0.63
N LEU A 85 5.49 3.14 0.82
CA LEU A 85 4.18 3.04 0.19
C LEU A 85 4.32 3.14 -1.32
N VAL A 86 5.04 4.14 -1.85
CA VAL A 86 5.30 4.29 -3.29
C VAL A 86 5.89 3.02 -3.88
N ARG A 87 6.99 2.53 -3.32
CA ARG A 87 7.68 1.33 -3.80
C ARG A 87 6.77 0.11 -3.79
N THR A 88 5.96 -0.03 -2.75
CA THR A 88 4.99 -1.14 -2.64
C THR A 88 3.90 -1.01 -3.70
N PHE A 89 3.34 0.18 -3.88
CA PHE A 89 2.27 0.43 -4.84
C PHE A 89 2.74 0.15 -6.27
N TRP A 90 3.92 0.65 -6.66
CA TRP A 90 4.52 0.38 -7.97
C TRP A 90 4.81 -1.10 -8.17
N ALA A 91 5.47 -1.74 -7.19
CA ALA A 91 5.75 -3.17 -7.27
C ALA A 91 4.48 -4.01 -7.43
N LEU A 92 3.38 -3.65 -6.78
CA LEU A 92 2.09 -4.33 -6.93
C LEU A 92 1.42 -4.03 -8.27
N ALA A 93 1.50 -2.78 -8.75
CA ALA A 93 0.91 -2.37 -10.02
C ALA A 93 1.60 -3.03 -11.24
N ASP A 94 2.88 -3.40 -11.11
CA ASP A 94 3.65 -4.04 -12.17
C ASP A 94 3.49 -5.58 -12.22
N LEU A 95 2.74 -6.17 -11.28
CA LEU A 95 2.45 -7.60 -11.29
C LEU A 95 1.37 -7.93 -12.34
N GLU A 96 1.49 -9.11 -12.94
CA GLU A 96 0.51 -9.63 -13.90
C GLU A 96 -0.05 -11.00 -13.44
N PRO A 97 -1.31 -11.09 -13.01
CA PRO A 97 -2.26 -9.98 -12.84
C PRO A 97 -1.96 -9.12 -11.61
N ALA A 98 -2.26 -7.83 -11.69
CA ALA A 98 -2.11 -6.90 -10.57
C ALA A 98 -3.14 -7.23 -9.46
N PRO A 99 -2.76 -7.17 -8.17
CA PRO A 99 -3.68 -7.39 -7.05
C PRO A 99 -4.52 -6.14 -6.81
N THR A 100 -5.54 -5.93 -7.64
CA THR A 100 -6.40 -4.73 -7.66
C THR A 100 -6.98 -4.39 -6.28
N GLU A 101 -7.47 -5.37 -5.52
CA GLU A 101 -8.03 -5.13 -4.18
C GLU A 101 -6.99 -4.53 -3.22
N THR A 102 -5.75 -5.00 -3.27
CA THR A 102 -4.66 -4.47 -2.44
C THR A 102 -4.25 -3.07 -2.86
N LEU A 103 -4.23 -2.77 -4.17
CA LEU A 103 -3.95 -1.43 -4.66
C LEU A 103 -5.05 -0.43 -4.25
N LEU A 104 -6.32 -0.83 -4.37
CA LEU A 104 -7.45 -0.02 -3.91
C LEU A 104 -7.43 0.18 -2.39
N GLY A 105 -7.07 -0.85 -1.63
CA GLY A 105 -6.88 -0.75 -0.18
C GLY A 105 -5.76 0.23 0.20
N LEU A 106 -4.59 0.15 -0.44
CA LEU A 106 -3.49 1.10 -0.21
C LEU A 106 -3.92 2.54 -0.49
N LYS A 107 -4.67 2.73 -1.58
CA LYS A 107 -5.23 4.03 -1.95
C LYS A 107 -6.22 4.54 -0.89
N GLN A 108 -7.07 3.67 -0.33
CA GLN A 108 -7.97 4.03 0.78
C GLN A 108 -7.20 4.41 2.06
N VAL A 109 -6.17 3.63 2.42
CA VAL A 109 -5.30 3.91 3.57
C VAL A 109 -4.61 5.26 3.43
N LEU A 110 -4.05 5.56 2.25
CA LEU A 110 -3.43 6.85 1.97
C LEU A 110 -4.44 8.01 2.05
N GLY A 111 -5.63 7.83 1.47
CA GLY A 111 -6.69 8.82 1.56
C GLY A 111 -7.17 9.07 3.00
N ALA A 112 -7.22 8.04 3.84
CA ALA A 112 -7.53 8.19 5.26
C ALA A 112 -6.43 8.96 6.01
N ALA A 113 -5.16 8.66 5.72
CA ALA A 113 -4.03 9.37 6.30
C ALA A 113 -4.05 10.86 5.94
N LEU A 114 -4.15 11.20 4.65
CA LEU A 114 -4.21 12.60 4.16
C LEU A 114 -5.33 13.42 4.80
N ARG A 115 -6.48 12.81 5.11
CA ARG A 115 -7.60 13.51 5.77
C ARG A 115 -7.41 13.72 7.28
N SER A 116 -6.51 12.99 7.92
CA SER A 116 -6.39 12.92 9.39
C SER A 116 -5.13 13.57 9.97
N VAL A 117 -4.13 13.82 9.13
CA VAL A 117 -2.87 14.48 9.50
C VAL A 117 -2.97 16.00 9.41
N ASP A 118 -2.07 16.69 10.12
CA ASP A 118 -1.88 18.14 10.00
C ASP A 118 -1.23 18.54 8.66
N ASP A 119 -1.15 19.84 8.38
CA ASP A 119 -0.67 20.35 7.10
C ASP A 119 0.80 20.01 6.83
N SER A 120 1.64 19.96 7.87
CA SER A 120 3.06 19.62 7.74
C SER A 120 3.24 18.14 7.37
N ALA A 121 2.51 17.25 8.04
CA ALA A 121 2.50 15.83 7.72
C ALA A 121 1.82 15.54 6.36
N ARG A 122 0.78 16.30 6.02
CA ARG A 122 0.14 16.23 4.70
C ARG A 122 1.12 16.58 3.59
N GLU A 123 1.91 17.63 3.76
CA GLU A 123 2.96 18.04 2.83
C GLU A 123 3.95 16.91 2.57
N ILE A 124 4.39 16.22 3.62
CA ILE A 124 5.30 15.07 3.50
C ILE A 124 4.68 13.94 2.69
N LEU A 125 3.40 13.62 2.93
CA LEU A 125 2.69 12.58 2.18
C LEU A 125 2.47 12.97 0.71
N VAL A 126 2.22 14.24 0.41
CA VAL A 126 2.10 14.70 -0.98
C VAL A 126 3.45 14.57 -1.69
N THR A 127 4.49 15.19 -1.14
CA THR A 127 5.82 15.28 -1.77
C THR A 127 6.52 13.92 -1.87
N HIS A 128 6.42 13.07 -0.85
CA HIS A 128 7.16 11.80 -0.81
C HIS A 128 6.31 10.58 -1.14
N CYS A 129 5.01 10.74 -1.40
CA CYS A 129 4.16 9.66 -1.83
C CYS A 129 3.30 10.00 -3.05
N LEU A 130 2.41 10.98 -2.97
CA LEU A 130 1.42 11.20 -4.02
C LEU A 130 2.06 11.71 -5.33
N GLU A 131 2.99 12.66 -5.24
CA GLU A 131 3.75 13.19 -6.39
C GLU A 131 4.49 12.06 -7.13
N PRO A 132 5.35 11.23 -6.48
CA PRO A 132 5.96 10.07 -7.12
C PRO A 132 4.96 9.07 -7.72
N LEU A 133 3.84 8.79 -7.05
CA LEU A 133 2.83 7.89 -7.60
C LEU A 133 2.27 8.42 -8.93
N PHE A 134 2.10 9.73 -9.06
CA PHE A 134 1.45 10.35 -10.20
C PHE A 134 2.38 10.59 -11.39
N GLU A 135 3.69 10.39 -11.24
CA GLU A 135 4.62 10.28 -12.36
C GLU A 135 4.18 9.18 -13.36
N SER A 136 3.47 8.15 -12.88
CA SER A 136 2.78 7.18 -13.71
C SER A 136 1.34 7.60 -14.00
N ARG A 137 1.04 7.95 -15.26
CA ARG A 137 -0.32 8.28 -15.72
C ARG A 137 -1.33 7.17 -15.39
N ARG A 138 -0.93 5.90 -15.49
CA ARG A 138 -1.79 4.74 -15.15
C ARG A 138 -2.17 4.77 -13.67
N ILE A 139 -1.21 5.05 -12.79
CA ILE A 139 -1.46 5.11 -11.36
C ILE A 139 -2.29 6.35 -11.03
N ALA A 140 -1.95 7.54 -11.57
CA ALA A 140 -2.73 8.76 -11.36
C ALA A 140 -4.21 8.59 -11.74
N ALA A 141 -4.51 7.87 -12.82
CA ALA A 141 -5.87 7.55 -13.24
C ALA A 141 -6.66 6.72 -12.20
N MET A 142 -5.97 6.00 -11.31
CA MET A 142 -6.62 5.29 -10.22
C MET A 142 -7.14 6.22 -9.14
N PHE A 143 -6.80 7.51 -9.11
CA PHE A 143 -7.14 8.47 -8.05
C PHE A 143 -8.12 9.55 -8.52
N THR A 144 -8.69 9.45 -9.72
CA THR A 144 -9.52 10.51 -10.32
C THR A 144 -10.72 10.89 -9.47
N GLU A 145 -11.30 9.98 -8.71
CA GLU A 145 -12.44 10.30 -7.85
C GLU A 145 -12.06 11.20 -6.66
N TRP A 146 -10.77 11.45 -6.41
CA TRP A 146 -10.34 12.42 -5.39
C TRP A 146 -10.56 13.87 -5.84
N GLU A 147 -10.81 14.12 -7.13
CA GLU A 147 -11.22 15.43 -7.64
C GLU A 147 -12.56 15.89 -7.02
N ASP A 148 -13.45 14.95 -6.75
CA ASP A 148 -14.77 15.21 -6.17
C ASP A 148 -14.76 15.24 -4.62
N ASP A 149 -13.66 14.85 -3.97
CA ASP A 149 -13.55 14.86 -2.51
C ASP A 149 -13.00 16.20 -2.00
N ASP A 150 -13.84 16.98 -1.30
CA ASP A 150 -13.49 18.31 -0.80
C ASP A 150 -12.23 18.35 0.09
N ARG A 151 -11.85 17.23 0.73
CA ARG A 151 -10.66 17.16 1.59
C ARG A 151 -9.41 16.69 0.86
N LEU A 152 -9.56 16.08 -0.31
CA LEU A 152 -8.46 15.52 -1.10
C LEU A 152 -8.23 16.25 -2.43
N ARG A 153 -9.20 17.05 -2.90
CA ARG A 153 -9.14 17.76 -4.18
C ARG A 153 -7.84 18.54 -4.36
N ASP A 154 -7.49 19.36 -3.37
CA ASP A 154 -6.31 20.24 -3.48
C ASP A 154 -5.00 19.44 -3.57
N VAL A 155 -4.86 18.39 -2.74
CA VAL A 155 -3.66 17.53 -2.78
C VAL A 155 -3.60 16.68 -4.04
N TYR A 156 -4.76 16.22 -4.53
CA TYR A 156 -4.88 15.51 -5.79
C TYR A 156 -4.44 16.38 -6.97
N GLN A 157 -5.01 17.58 -7.12
CA GLN A 157 -4.70 18.49 -8.22
C GLN A 157 -3.23 18.90 -8.23
N ARG A 158 -2.64 19.13 -7.05
CA ARG A 158 -1.22 19.45 -6.94
C ARG A 158 -0.33 18.29 -7.40
N ALA A 159 -0.58 17.08 -6.89
CA ALA A 159 0.18 15.91 -7.33
C ALA A 159 -0.04 15.59 -8.81
N LEU A 160 -1.23 15.89 -9.35
CA LEU A 160 -1.54 15.71 -10.76
C LEU A 160 -0.71 16.66 -11.63
N ALA A 161 -0.65 17.93 -11.28
CA ALA A 161 0.19 18.91 -11.96
C ALA A 161 1.68 18.53 -11.93
N TRP A 162 2.16 17.93 -10.84
CA TRP A 162 3.50 17.34 -10.79
C TRP A 162 3.65 16.21 -11.81
N GLY A 163 2.77 15.21 -11.75
CA GLY A 163 2.81 14.02 -12.61
C GLY A 163 2.74 14.36 -14.11
N GLU A 164 1.93 15.34 -14.50
CA GLU A 164 1.83 15.82 -15.89
C GLU A 164 3.16 16.29 -16.48
N GLY A 165 4.09 16.76 -15.64
CA GLY A 165 5.46 17.10 -16.05
C GLY A 165 6.32 15.91 -16.47
N PHE A 166 5.94 14.69 -16.09
CA PHE A 166 6.67 13.45 -16.39
C PHE A 166 6.02 12.62 -17.50
N TRP A 167 4.77 12.92 -17.83
CA TRP A 167 4.06 12.18 -18.87
C TRP A 167 4.61 12.57 -20.24
N PRO A 168 4.74 11.62 -21.17
CA PRO A 168 5.14 11.96 -22.52
C PRO A 168 4.12 12.96 -23.08
N HIS A 169 4.57 14.21 -23.27
CA HIS A 169 3.81 15.17 -24.04
C HIS A 169 3.61 14.53 -25.40
N THR A 170 2.36 14.21 -25.73
CA THR A 170 1.99 13.93 -27.11
C THR A 170 2.22 15.23 -27.86
N ARG A 171 3.46 15.45 -28.32
CA ARG A 171 3.74 16.40 -29.40
C ARG A 171 2.90 15.89 -30.56
N GLY A 172 1.82 16.61 -30.84
CA GLY A 172 0.89 16.29 -31.90
C GLY A 172 1.61 16.00 -33.19
N GLY A 173 1.10 15.00 -33.91
CA GLY A 173 1.37 14.81 -35.33
C GLY A 173 0.73 15.92 -36.17
#